data_AF-A0A6C0B1C6-F1
#
_entry.id   AF-A0A6C0B1C6-F1
#
_cell.length_a   1.000
_cell.length_b   1.000
_cell.length_c   1.000
_cell.angle_alpha   90.00
_cell.angle_beta   90.00
_cell.angle_gamma   90.00
#
_symmetry.space_group_name_H-M   'P 1'
#
loop_
_entity.id
_entity.type
_entity.pdbx_description
1 polymer ?
#
loop_
_entity_poly.entity_id
_entity_poly.type
_entity_poly.pdbx_seq_one_letter_code
_entity_poly.pdbx_strand_id
1 'polypeptide(L)'
;MEEWNVLVRTMEAEQENPKQFQDMAKAIFHVICTCKIKDMRKFEQHLGPEYEKFVEDIPFPEEQVKELLKDDKFFELTLKLRKIYK
;
A
#
# COMPACT_ATOMS: atom_id res chain seq x y z
N MET A 1 3.97 -9.73 9.72
CA MET A 1 3.75 -8.34 10.14
C MET A 1 5.09 -7.63 10.41
N GLU A 2 6.07 -8.31 11.00
CA GLU A 2 7.41 -7.77 11.24
C GLU A 2 8.15 -7.30 9.98
N GLU A 3 8.21 -8.09 8.91
CA GLU A 3 8.95 -7.72 7.68
C GLU A 3 8.44 -6.42 7.04
N TRP A 4 7.13 -6.25 6.96
CA TRP A 4 6.52 -5.03 6.42
C TRP A 4 6.75 -3.82 7.34
N ASN A 5 6.63 -4.00 8.66
CA ASN A 5 6.92 -2.93 9.61
C ASN A 5 8.39 -2.48 9.53
N VAL A 6 9.31 -3.41 9.33
CA VAL A 6 10.74 -3.09 9.12
C VAL A 6 10.91 -2.33 7.81
N LEU A 7 10.30 -2.76 6.71
CA LEU A 7 10.36 -2.04 5.43
C LEU A 7 9.82 -0.61 5.56
N VAL A 8 8.61 -0.46 6.12
CA VAL A 8 7.98 0.85 6.32
C VAL A 8 8.85 1.74 7.20
N ARG A 9 9.46 1.21 8.27
CA ARG A 9 10.39 1.97 9.11
C ARG A 9 11.68 2.38 8.38
N THR A 10 12.20 1.53 7.51
CA THR A 10 13.37 1.87 6.70
C THR A 10 13.04 2.99 5.72
N MET A 11 11.93 2.87 5.00
CA MET A 11 11.48 3.91 4.07
C MET A 11 11.12 5.21 4.82
N GLU A 12 10.45 5.09 5.98
CA GLU A 12 10.13 6.21 6.88
C GLU A 12 11.38 7.01 7.28
N ALA A 13 12.51 6.35 7.53
CA ALA A 13 13.76 7.01 7.91
C ALA A 13 14.36 7.87 6.79
N GLU A 14 13.99 7.61 5.52
CA GLU A 14 14.43 8.37 4.35
C GLU A 14 13.45 9.50 3.99
N GLN A 15 12.31 9.58 4.66
CA GLN A 15 11.27 10.58 4.38
C GLN A 15 11.40 11.81 5.28
N GLU A 16 11.07 12.97 4.71
CA GLU A 16 11.05 14.24 5.45
C GLU A 16 9.99 14.25 6.56
N ASN A 17 8.87 13.56 6.33
CA ASN A 17 7.74 13.46 7.28
C ASN A 17 7.45 11.99 7.64
N PRO A 18 8.22 11.39 8.57
CA PRO A 18 8.11 9.97 8.90
C PRO A 18 6.72 9.57 9.43
N LYS A 19 6.12 10.43 10.26
CA LYS A 19 4.78 10.17 10.82
C LYS A 19 3.70 10.10 9.75
N GLN A 20 3.71 11.04 8.81
CA GLN A 20 2.75 11.07 7.70
C GLN A 20 2.92 9.85 6.79
N PHE A 21 4.17 9.48 6.50
CA PHE A 21 4.47 8.29 5.72
C PHE A 21 3.93 7.01 6.38
N GLN A 22 4.13 6.87 7.69
CA GLN A 22 3.66 5.71 8.44
C GLN A 22 2.12 5.62 8.48
N ASP A 23 1.44 6.75 8.66
CA ASP A 23 -0.02 6.83 8.58
C ASP A 23 -0.52 6.47 7.18
N MET A 24 0.13 6.94 6.11
CA MET A 24 -0.19 6.60 4.73
C MET A 24 0.00 5.11 4.44
N ALA A 25 1.13 4.53 4.84
CA ALA A 25 1.41 3.10 4.67
C ALA A 25 0.36 2.23 5.40
N LYS A 26 -0.03 2.61 6.61
CA LYS A 26 -1.09 1.93 7.36
C LYS A 26 -2.45 2.09 6.70
N ALA A 27 -2.78 3.27 6.17
CA ALA A 27 -4.02 3.49 5.45
C ALA A 27 -4.10 2.62 4.19
N ILE A 28 -3.03 2.58 3.38
CA ILE A 28 -2.89 1.67 2.23
C ILE A 28 -3.12 0.22 2.66
N PHE A 29 -2.44 -0.25 3.72
CA PHE A 29 -2.60 -1.61 4.21
C PHE A 29 -4.03 -1.89 4.71
N HIS A 30 -4.69 -0.92 5.31
CA HIS A 30 -6.07 -1.07 5.75
C HIS A 30 -7.01 -1.19 4.55
N VAL A 31 -6.91 -0.25 3.59
CA VAL A 31 -7.76 -0.23 2.40
C VAL A 31 -7.53 -1.48 1.55
N ILE A 32 -6.29 -1.93 1.35
CA ILE A 32 -6.03 -3.14 0.54
C ILE A 32 -6.61 -4.41 1.20
N CYS A 33 -6.62 -4.48 2.54
CA CYS A 33 -7.19 -5.60 3.28
C CYS A 33 -8.73 -5.61 3.23
N THR A 34 -9.36 -4.44 3.28
CA THR A 34 -10.82 -4.31 3.22
C THR A 34 -11.36 -4.29 1.78
N CYS A 35 -10.53 -3.91 0.81
CA CYS A 35 -10.91 -3.83 -0.59
C CYS A 35 -11.07 -5.23 -1.20
N LYS A 36 -12.16 -5.40 -1.94
CA LYS A 36 -12.50 -6.66 -2.61
C LYS A 36 -11.92 -6.68 -4.01
N ILE A 37 -10.65 -7.05 -4.10
CA ILE A 37 -9.93 -7.25 -5.36
C ILE A 37 -10.38 -8.58 -6.01
N LYS A 38 -11.06 -8.50 -7.15
CA LYS A 38 -11.51 -9.62 -7.99
C LYS A 38 -10.39 -10.05 -8.94
N ASP A 39 -9.78 -9.10 -9.66
CA ASP A 39 -8.73 -9.36 -10.65
C ASP A 39 -7.35 -9.02 -10.09
N MET A 40 -6.81 -9.92 -9.26
CA MET A 40 -5.54 -9.70 -8.56
C MET A 40 -4.38 -9.46 -9.53
N ARG A 41 -4.35 -10.13 -10.70
CA ARG A 41 -3.33 -9.93 -11.74
C ARG A 41 -3.33 -8.52 -12.33
N LYS A 42 -4.50 -7.89 -12.49
CA LYS A 42 -4.57 -6.50 -13.01
C LYS A 42 -4.20 -5.52 -11.90
N PHE A 43 -4.66 -5.79 -10.68
CA PHE A 43 -4.31 -5.00 -9.51
C PHE A 43 -2.80 -4.99 -9.23
N GLU A 44 -2.13 -6.15 -9.37
CA GLU A 44 -0.67 -6.29 -9.27
C GLU A 44 0.08 -5.50 -10.35
N GLN A 45 -0.56 -5.25 -11.50
CA GLN A 45 -0.01 -4.40 -12.56
C GLN A 45 -0.42 -2.93 -12.44
N HIS A 46 -1.01 -2.53 -11.30
CA HIS A 46 -1.56 -1.19 -11.06
C HIS A 46 -2.61 -0.77 -12.11
N LEU A 47 -3.34 -1.75 -12.64
CA LEU A 47 -4.30 -1.57 -13.72
C LEU A 47 -5.74 -1.89 -13.29
N GLY A 48 -6.67 -1.17 -13.93
CA GLY A 48 -8.10 -1.43 -13.85
C GLY A 48 -8.82 -0.65 -12.74
N PRO A 49 -10.16 -0.69 -12.76
CA PRO A 49 -11.00 0.17 -11.91
C PRO A 49 -10.87 -0.14 -10.41
N GLU A 50 -10.41 -1.35 -10.06
CA GLU A 50 -10.20 -1.75 -8.67
C GLU A 50 -8.96 -1.08 -8.07
N TYR A 51 -7.91 -0.90 -8.88
CA TYR A 51 -6.70 -0.20 -8.46
C TYR A 51 -6.98 1.30 -8.35
N GLU A 52 -7.66 1.88 -9.35
CA GLU A 52 -8.07 3.29 -9.33
C GLU A 52 -8.91 3.60 -8.10
N LYS A 53 -9.95 2.80 -7.85
CA LYS A 53 -10.79 2.95 -6.66
C LYS A 53 -10.02 2.77 -5.35
N PHE A 54 -9.08 1.83 -5.31
CA PHE A 54 -8.22 1.63 -4.15
C PHE A 54 -7.38 2.86 -3.84
N VAL A 55 -6.81 3.50 -4.86
CA VAL A 55 -6.05 4.75 -4.70
C VAL A 55 -6.96 5.90 -4.25
N GLU A 56 -8.18 5.98 -4.78
CA GLU A 56 -9.18 6.99 -4.37
C GLU A 56 -9.68 6.81 -2.92
N ASP A 57 -9.79 5.57 -2.42
CA ASP A 57 -10.24 5.27 -1.06
C ASP A 57 -9.19 5.63 0.01
N ILE A 58 -7.94 5.92 -0.39
CA ILE A 58 -6.88 6.29 0.54
C ILE A 58 -6.93 7.80 0.82
N PRO A 59 -7.02 8.24 2.09
CA PRO A 59 -7.16 9.66 2.46
C PRO A 59 -5.82 10.41 2.39
N PHE A 60 -5.05 10.21 1.32
CA PHE A 60 -3.74 10.83 1.08
C PHE A 60 -3.62 11.26 -0.39
N PRO A 61 -2.69 12.17 -0.74
CA PRO A 61 -2.50 12.60 -2.12
C PRO A 61 -2.19 11.40 -3.01
N GLU A 62 -2.94 11.25 -4.10
CA GLU A 62 -2.78 10.12 -5.03
C GLU A 62 -1.35 9.99 -5.56
N GLU A 63 -0.63 11.11 -5.75
CA GLU A 63 0.77 11.11 -6.18
C GLU A 63 1.67 10.40 -5.17
N GLN A 64 1.55 10.72 -3.88
CA GLN A 64 2.34 10.09 -2.81
C GLN A 64 1.99 8.61 -2.66
N VAL A 65 0.69 8.29 -2.77
CA VAL A 65 0.21 6.91 -2.74
C VAL A 65 0.77 6.12 -3.92
N LYS A 66 0.70 6.65 -5.14
CA LYS A 66 1.26 6.03 -6.35
C LYS A 66 2.78 5.90 -6.28
N GLU A 67 3.50 6.89 -5.71
CA GLU A 67 4.94 6.77 -5.46
C GLU A 67 5.26 5.61 -4.52
N LEU A 68 4.53 5.47 -3.41
CA LEU A 68 4.75 4.35 -2.49
C LEU A 68 4.39 3.00 -3.11
N LEU A 69 3.33 2.96 -3.93
CA LEU A 69 2.90 1.74 -4.63
C LEU A 69 3.80 1.34 -5.80
N LYS A 70 4.61 2.27 -6.34
CA LYS A 70 5.67 1.96 -7.31
C LYS A 70 6.79 1.13 -6.67
N ASP A 71 6.94 1.16 -5.35
CA ASP A 71 7.89 0.29 -4.68
C ASP A 71 7.35 -1.14 -4.65
N ASP A 72 7.86 -1.98 -5.56
CA ASP A 72 7.44 -3.37 -5.71
C ASP A 72 7.54 -4.13 -4.38
N LYS A 73 8.60 -3.89 -3.59
CA LYS A 73 8.77 -4.58 -2.29
C LYS A 73 7.67 -4.20 -1.31
N PHE A 74 7.34 -2.91 -1.21
CA PHE A 74 6.25 -2.46 -0.37
C PHE A 74 4.94 -3.10 -0.82
N PHE A 75 4.64 -3.03 -2.11
CA PHE A 75 3.37 -3.51 -2.65
C PHE A 75 3.21 -5.03 -2.50
N GLU A 76 4.24 -5.81 -2.84
CA GLU A 76 4.26 -7.26 -2.68
C GLU A 76 4.11 -7.69 -1.22
N LEU A 77 4.83 -7.04 -0.30
CA LEU A 77 4.71 -7.36 1.13
C LEU A 77 3.32 -7.01 1.68
N THR A 78 2.75 -5.89 1.24
CA THR A 78 1.41 -5.45 1.62
C THR A 78 0.35 -6.46 1.12
N LEU A 79 0.47 -6.91 -0.12
CA LEU A 79 -0.38 -7.96 -0.71
C LEU A 79 -0.20 -9.33 -0.04
N LYS A 80 1.03 -9.69 0.32
CA LYS A 80 1.34 -10.93 1.05
C LYS A 80 0.72 -10.92 2.44
N LEU A 81 0.81 -9.80 3.16
CA LEU A 81 0.18 -9.65 4.47
C LEU A 81 -1.35 -9.75 4.39
N ARG A 82 -1.98 -9.18 3.36
CA ARG A 82 -3.43 -9.34 3.13
C ARG A 82 -3.85 -10.80 3.09
N LYS A 83 -3.04 -11.70 2.49
CA LYS A 83 -3.34 -13.14 2.45
C LYS A 83 -3.23 -13.81 3.83
N ILE A 84 -2.42 -13.27 4.72
CA ILE A 84 -2.17 -13.79 6.08
C ILE A 84 -3.22 -13.26 7.07
N TYR A 85 -3.75 -12.06 6.83
CA TYR A 85 -4.73 -11.40 7.71
C TYR A 85 -6.16 -11.94 7.55
N LYS A 86 -6.39 -12.83 6.58
CA LYS A 86 -7.71 -13.34 6.20
C LYS A 86 -7.89 -14.79 6.64
#